data_AF-A0A956W545-F1
#
_entry.id   AF-A0A956W545-F1
#
_cell.length_a   1.000
_cell.length_b   1.000
_cell.length_c   1.000
_cell.angle_alpha   90.00
_cell.angle_beta   90.00
_cell.angle_gamma   90.00
#
_symmetry.space_group_name_H-M   'P 1'
#
loop_
_entity.id
_entity.type
_entity.pdbx_description
1 polymer ?
#
loop_
_entity_poly.entity_id
_entity_poly.type
_entity_poly.pdbx_seq_one_letter_code
_entity_poly.pdbx_strand_id
1 'polypeptide(L)'
;VVDEITFEIRGLAAPWVHMSQASVVLLPGDTREVGFAIRIPREPEASAGVHEISVVATSQQTGREALAAGSIQVSEFEDTGVEIGPRRARKNFKVLLANRGNSPVAYQLAGSDEEEAFRYRFDETDISLVPGETREIKLRIKRPRRWVGHTHTAPFKVIATPQHRSGEAPQGEAQLQIRPVFGSANFSPATIMLVLLVVGIGAYFFWPRDDGIGPRSAEAAFDGVHLCDKSSEEQEAAATATEASDANQPGEPGFQGAVSGGPFYAQNDPQWADVEYARAKDPTFGPDWCGSTIAQCGCAMTSVATVLALYSLVEMPDGADLSP
;
A
#
# COMPACT_ATOMS: atom_id res chain seq x y z
N VAL A 1 -20.56 -78.08 56.45
CA VAL A 1 -21.00 -77.86 55.06
C VAL A 1 -19.99 -76.92 54.44
N VAL A 2 -19.48 -77.25 53.26
CA VAL A 2 -18.47 -76.46 52.53
C VAL A 2 -19.22 -75.55 51.56
N ASP A 3 -18.86 -74.26 51.53
CA ASP A 3 -19.48 -73.28 50.63
C ASP A 3 -18.42 -72.71 49.68
N GLU A 4 -18.82 -72.48 48.44
CA GLU A 4 -18.00 -71.80 47.43
C GLU A 4 -18.50 -70.37 47.27
N ILE A 5 -17.62 -69.41 47.51
CA ILE A 5 -17.91 -67.99 47.36
C ILE A 5 -17.27 -67.50 46.07
N THR A 6 -18.07 -66.95 45.17
CA THR A 6 -17.59 -66.24 43.97
C THR A 6 -17.57 -64.74 44.22
N PHE A 7 -16.57 -64.04 43.69
CA PHE A 7 -16.43 -62.60 43.86
C PHE A 7 -16.58 -61.87 42.52
N GLU A 8 -17.23 -60.71 42.54
CA GLU A 8 -17.42 -59.83 41.39
C GLU A 8 -17.21 -58.38 41.84
N ILE A 9 -16.56 -57.54 41.01
CA ILE A 9 -16.48 -56.10 41.25
C ILE A 9 -17.42 -55.40 40.27
N ARG A 10 -18.43 -54.72 40.80
CA ARG A 10 -19.36 -53.88 40.03
C ARG A 10 -18.94 -52.41 40.14
N GLY A 11 -19.31 -51.61 39.14
CA GLY A 11 -18.99 -50.17 39.06
C GLY A 11 -17.73 -49.81 38.29
N LEU A 12 -16.98 -50.81 37.78
CA LEU A 12 -15.83 -50.59 36.87
C LEU A 12 -15.98 -51.43 35.61
N ALA A 13 -15.27 -51.03 34.55
CA ALA A 13 -15.16 -51.84 33.35
C ALA A 13 -14.39 -53.14 33.67
N ALA A 14 -14.96 -54.28 33.27
CA ALA A 14 -14.36 -55.61 33.44
C ALA A 14 -12.86 -55.72 33.08
N PRO A 15 -12.35 -55.15 31.97
CA PRO A 15 -10.93 -55.27 31.63
C PRO A 15 -9.97 -54.57 32.61
N TRP A 16 -10.44 -53.66 33.46
CA TRP A 16 -9.58 -52.95 34.42
C TRP A 16 -9.30 -53.77 35.68
N VAL A 17 -10.15 -54.76 35.97
CA VAL A 17 -10.11 -55.51 37.22
C VAL A 17 -9.40 -56.84 37.02
N HIS A 18 -8.39 -57.09 37.85
CA HIS A 18 -7.71 -58.37 37.92
C HIS A 18 -7.82 -58.92 39.34
N MET A 19 -8.56 -60.00 39.50
CA MET A 19 -8.66 -60.70 40.77
C MET A 19 -7.58 -61.78 40.88
N SER A 20 -7.02 -61.96 42.07
CA SER A 20 -6.08 -63.06 42.30
C SER A 20 -6.79 -64.42 42.25
N GLN A 21 -8.04 -64.48 42.71
CA GLN A 21 -8.90 -65.67 42.73
C GLN A 21 -10.36 -65.26 42.48
N ALA A 22 -11.02 -65.87 41.50
CA ALA A 22 -12.42 -65.60 41.15
C ALA A 22 -13.44 -66.27 42.09
N SER A 23 -13.05 -67.41 42.67
CA SER A 23 -13.82 -68.11 43.68
C SER A 23 -12.91 -68.68 44.76
N VAL A 24 -13.48 -68.84 45.96
CA VAL A 24 -12.81 -69.43 47.11
C VAL A 24 -13.77 -70.38 47.81
N VAL A 25 -13.25 -71.56 48.15
CA VAL A 25 -13.96 -72.53 48.99
C VAL A 25 -13.64 -72.26 50.46
N LEU A 26 -14.68 -72.09 51.28
CA LEU A 26 -14.57 -71.82 52.72
C LEU A 26 -15.15 -72.98 53.53
N LEU A 27 -14.42 -73.39 54.58
CA LEU A 27 -14.94 -74.30 55.60
C LEU A 27 -15.62 -73.51 56.73
N PRO A 28 -16.48 -74.14 57.54
CA PRO A 28 -17.09 -73.48 58.69
C PRO A 28 -16.03 -72.92 59.65
N GLY A 29 -16.09 -71.61 59.91
CA GLY A 29 -15.13 -70.90 60.77
C GLY A 29 -13.85 -70.41 60.06
N ASP A 30 -13.67 -70.73 58.78
CA ASP A 30 -12.52 -70.23 58.01
C ASP A 30 -12.67 -68.75 57.66
N THR A 31 -11.54 -68.06 57.57
CA THR A 31 -11.42 -66.72 57.01
C THR A 31 -10.35 -66.74 55.93
N ARG A 32 -10.63 -66.17 54.76
CA ARG A 32 -9.64 -65.98 53.69
C ARG A 32 -9.66 -64.55 53.18
N GLU A 33 -8.49 -64.08 52.80
CA GLU A 33 -8.30 -62.79 52.14
C GLU A 33 -8.18 -63.00 50.63
N VAL A 34 -8.91 -62.20 49.86
CA VAL A 34 -8.83 -62.19 48.40
C VAL A 34 -8.39 -60.81 47.96
N GLY A 35 -7.25 -60.74 47.29
CA GLY A 35 -6.73 -59.51 46.70
C GLY A 35 -7.25 -59.29 45.29
N PHE A 36 -7.43 -58.03 44.92
CA PHE A 36 -7.67 -57.62 43.55
C PHE A 36 -6.76 -56.43 43.21
N ALA A 37 -6.42 -56.32 41.94
CA ALA A 37 -5.64 -55.23 41.38
C ALA A 37 -6.46 -54.53 40.31
N ILE A 38 -6.43 -53.20 40.32
CA ILE A 38 -7.14 -52.37 39.36
C ILE A 38 -6.10 -51.67 38.49
N ARG A 39 -6.16 -51.92 37.19
CA ARG A 39 -5.26 -51.32 36.19
C ARG A 39 -6.08 -50.49 35.23
N ILE A 40 -5.98 -49.18 35.40
CA ILE A 40 -6.67 -48.20 34.56
C ILE A 40 -5.78 -47.93 33.34
N PRO A 41 -6.23 -48.24 32.11
CA PRO A 41 -5.48 -47.94 30.90
C PRO A 41 -5.44 -46.42 30.67
N ARG A 42 -4.39 -45.93 30.00
CA ARG A 42 -4.30 -44.53 29.57
C ARG A 42 -5.08 -44.35 28.27
N GLU A 43 -6.39 -44.47 28.37
CA GLU A 43 -7.33 -44.38 27.26
C GLU A 43 -8.45 -43.39 27.59
N PRO A 44 -9.05 -42.72 26.59
CA PRO A 44 -10.10 -41.73 26.83
C PRO A 44 -11.35 -42.31 27.50
N GLU A 45 -11.64 -43.60 27.29
CA GLU A 45 -12.75 -44.32 27.91
C GLU A 45 -12.61 -44.41 29.44
N ALA A 46 -11.37 -44.30 29.96
CA ALA A 46 -11.07 -44.34 31.39
C ALA A 46 -11.34 -43.00 32.08
N SER A 47 -12.60 -42.52 32.01
CA SER A 47 -13.02 -41.20 32.50
C SER A 47 -12.49 -40.85 33.89
N ALA A 48 -11.95 -39.64 34.03
CA ALA A 48 -11.46 -39.15 35.30
C ALA A 48 -12.61 -38.83 36.27
N GLY A 49 -12.35 -38.93 37.57
CA GLY A 49 -13.32 -38.64 38.61
C GLY A 49 -13.44 -39.75 39.65
N VAL A 50 -14.43 -39.61 40.52
CA VAL A 50 -14.77 -40.61 41.54
C VAL A 50 -15.66 -41.68 40.90
N HIS A 51 -15.21 -42.92 40.93
CA HIS A 51 -15.99 -44.09 40.52
C HIS A 51 -16.42 -44.86 41.77
N GLU A 52 -17.72 -45.01 41.96
CA GLU A 52 -18.27 -45.86 43.01
C GLU A 52 -18.14 -47.33 42.61
N ILE A 53 -17.62 -48.13 43.52
CA ILE A 53 -17.39 -49.56 43.31
C ILE A 53 -18.06 -50.38 44.40
N SER A 54 -18.47 -51.59 44.06
CA SER A 54 -18.95 -52.55 45.04
C SER A 54 -18.37 -53.92 44.78
N VAL A 55 -17.75 -54.51 45.80
CA VAL A 55 -17.32 -55.90 45.78
C VAL A 55 -18.50 -56.76 46.24
N VAL A 56 -18.93 -57.68 45.39
CA VAL A 56 -20.03 -58.61 45.63
C VAL A 56 -19.43 -59.98 45.87
N ALA A 57 -19.75 -60.58 47.01
CA ALA A 57 -19.43 -61.96 47.33
C ALA A 57 -20.73 -62.78 47.32
N THR A 58 -20.81 -63.79 46.46
CA THR A 58 -22.02 -64.61 46.27
C THR A 58 -21.75 -66.03 46.72
N SER A 59 -22.56 -66.53 47.67
CA SER A 59 -22.57 -67.93 48.09
C SER A 59 -23.24 -68.79 47.02
N GLN A 60 -22.51 -69.74 46.44
CA GLN A 60 -23.04 -70.66 45.44
C GLN A 60 -24.03 -71.66 46.05
N GLN A 61 -23.92 -71.95 47.34
CA GLN A 61 -24.83 -72.88 48.01
C GLN A 61 -26.18 -72.24 48.38
N THR A 62 -26.18 -70.99 48.82
CA THR A 62 -27.39 -70.32 49.35
C THR A 62 -27.95 -69.24 48.44
N GLY A 63 -27.17 -68.79 47.45
CA GLY A 63 -27.50 -67.64 46.59
C GLY A 63 -27.45 -66.29 47.31
N ARG A 64 -26.99 -66.23 48.56
CA ARG A 64 -26.90 -64.97 49.31
C ARG A 64 -25.71 -64.15 48.81
N GLU A 65 -25.93 -62.85 48.65
CA GLU A 65 -24.90 -61.87 48.33
C GLU A 65 -24.52 -61.05 49.58
N ALA A 66 -23.23 -60.78 49.73
CA ALA A 66 -22.69 -59.78 50.63
C ALA A 66 -22.01 -58.67 49.80
N LEU A 67 -22.24 -57.41 50.17
CA LEU A 67 -21.78 -56.24 49.44
C LEU A 67 -20.86 -55.40 50.30
N ALA A 68 -19.69 -55.05 49.74
CA ALA A 68 -18.78 -54.06 50.32
C ALA A 68 -18.61 -52.90 49.34
N ALA A 69 -19.09 -51.71 49.72
CA ALA A 69 -18.98 -50.50 48.91
C ALA A 69 -17.64 -49.79 49.12
N GLY A 70 -17.15 -49.13 48.08
CA GLY A 70 -15.96 -48.30 48.10
C GLY A 70 -15.98 -47.28 46.96
N SER A 71 -14.95 -46.43 46.91
CA SER A 71 -14.80 -45.44 45.85
C SER A 71 -13.36 -45.37 45.39
N ILE A 72 -13.15 -45.19 44.09
CA ILE A 72 -11.83 -45.02 43.49
C ILE A 72 -11.76 -43.66 42.81
N GLN A 73 -10.72 -42.90 43.13
CA GLN A 73 -10.40 -41.67 42.42
C GLN A 73 -9.52 -41.99 41.22
N VAL A 74 -10.04 -41.78 40.02
CA VAL A 74 -9.27 -41.81 38.78
C VAL A 74 -8.72 -40.42 38.53
N SER A 75 -7.39 -40.31 38.43
CA SER A 75 -6.72 -39.06 38.12
C SER A 75 -6.94 -38.64 36.67
N GLU A 76 -6.98 -37.34 36.45
CA GLU A 76 -7.00 -36.75 35.12
C GLU A 76 -5.63 -36.92 34.45
N PHE A 77 -5.64 -37.28 33.17
CA PHE A 77 -4.46 -37.17 32.31
C PHE A 77 -4.83 -36.43 31.02
N GLU A 78 -3.87 -35.66 30.53
CA GLU A 78 -4.02 -34.87 29.33
C GLU A 78 -3.22 -35.52 28.20
N ASP A 79 -3.86 -35.63 27.05
CA ASP A 79 -3.22 -35.96 25.78
C ASP A 79 -4.07 -35.32 24.69
N THR A 80 -3.74 -34.09 24.31
CA THR A 80 -4.45 -33.38 23.23
C THR A 80 -3.56 -33.29 22.02
N GLY A 81 -3.98 -33.90 20.91
CA GLY A 81 -3.33 -33.79 19.62
C GLY A 81 -3.84 -32.58 18.84
N VAL A 82 -2.92 -31.82 18.23
CA VAL A 82 -3.24 -30.75 17.28
C VAL A 82 -2.54 -31.05 15.96
N GLU A 83 -3.34 -31.28 14.91
CA GLU A 83 -2.83 -31.52 13.56
C GLU A 83 -3.36 -30.48 12.59
N ILE A 84 -2.51 -30.00 11.67
CA ILE A 84 -2.89 -28.98 10.69
C ILE A 84 -2.76 -29.55 9.27
N GLY A 85 -3.88 -29.56 8.55
CA GLY A 85 -3.98 -30.08 7.20
C GLY A 85 -4.47 -29.03 6.19
N PRO A 86 -3.93 -28.98 4.96
CA PRO A 86 -2.71 -29.65 4.51
C PRO A 86 -1.45 -28.98 5.11
N ARG A 87 -0.30 -29.68 5.12
CA ARG A 87 0.98 -29.12 5.62
C ARG A 87 1.42 -27.82 4.93
N ARG A 88 1.03 -27.64 3.67
CA ARG A 88 1.33 -26.46 2.84
C ARG A 88 0.09 -25.99 2.10
N ALA A 89 -0.35 -24.76 2.34
CA ALA A 89 -1.46 -24.15 1.61
C ALA A 89 -1.24 -22.64 1.41
N ARG A 90 -2.03 -22.02 0.53
CA ARG A 90 -1.94 -20.56 0.27
C ARG A 90 -2.78 -19.71 1.22
N LYS A 91 -3.83 -20.28 1.82
CA LYS A 91 -4.87 -19.52 2.52
C LYS A 91 -5.70 -20.34 3.49
N ASN A 92 -6.21 -21.50 3.05
CA ASN A 92 -7.16 -22.30 3.80
C ASN A 92 -6.47 -23.55 4.36
N PHE A 93 -6.70 -23.80 5.63
CA PHE A 93 -6.23 -24.94 6.41
C PHE A 93 -7.40 -25.51 7.21
N LYS A 94 -7.19 -26.69 7.75
CA LYS A 94 -8.04 -27.39 8.70
C LYS A 94 -7.18 -27.73 9.91
N VAL A 95 -7.67 -27.41 11.08
CA VAL A 95 -7.06 -27.77 12.36
C VAL A 95 -7.89 -28.91 12.94
N LEU A 96 -7.26 -30.06 13.15
CA LEU A 96 -7.84 -31.22 13.81
C LEU A 96 -7.35 -31.20 15.26
N LEU A 97 -8.28 -31.04 16.20
CA LEU A 97 -8.01 -31.23 17.62
C LEU A 97 -8.60 -32.56 18.05
N ALA A 98 -7.82 -33.38 18.75
CA ALA A 98 -8.26 -34.66 19.29
C ALA A 98 -7.95 -34.73 20.78
N ASN A 99 -8.97 -34.92 21.61
CA ASN A 99 -8.80 -35.18 23.04
C ASN A 99 -8.61 -36.69 23.26
N ARG A 100 -7.35 -37.11 23.41
CA ARG A 100 -6.97 -38.49 23.79
C ARG A 100 -6.82 -38.65 25.31
N GLY A 101 -7.07 -37.58 26.07
CA GLY A 101 -7.14 -37.60 27.53
C GLY A 101 -8.46 -38.19 28.03
N ASN A 102 -8.55 -38.37 29.35
CA ASN A 102 -9.74 -38.92 30.01
C ASN A 102 -10.61 -37.86 30.73
N SER A 103 -10.34 -36.58 30.52
CA SER A 103 -11.14 -35.48 31.08
C SER A 103 -11.61 -34.53 29.98
N PRO A 104 -12.78 -33.86 30.13
CA PRO A 104 -13.19 -32.80 29.23
C PRO A 104 -12.20 -31.64 29.26
N VAL A 105 -11.92 -31.07 28.09
CA VAL A 105 -10.96 -29.96 27.94
C VAL A 105 -11.58 -28.82 27.14
N ALA A 106 -11.23 -27.59 27.51
CA ALA A 106 -11.66 -26.38 26.83
C ALA A 106 -10.44 -25.56 26.41
N TYR A 107 -10.34 -25.26 25.12
CA TYR A 107 -9.23 -24.55 24.50
C TYR A 107 -9.68 -23.30 23.76
N GLN A 108 -8.85 -22.27 23.80
CA GLN A 108 -8.94 -21.12 22.92
C GLN A 108 -7.84 -21.18 21.86
N LEU A 109 -8.22 -21.12 20.60
CA LEU A 109 -7.31 -21.22 19.47
C LEU A 109 -6.71 -19.86 19.11
N ALA A 110 -5.40 -19.83 18.95
CA ALA A 110 -4.67 -18.69 18.41
C ALA A 110 -3.69 -19.15 17.34
N GLY A 111 -3.43 -18.30 16.35
CA GLY A 111 -2.34 -18.50 15.40
C GLY A 111 -1.16 -17.62 15.74
N SER A 112 0.05 -18.12 15.52
CA SER A 112 1.30 -17.40 15.77
C SER A 112 2.27 -17.63 14.61
N ASP A 113 2.95 -16.58 14.18
CA ASP A 113 4.08 -16.62 13.25
C ASP A 113 5.20 -15.73 13.76
N GLU A 114 6.42 -15.99 13.28
CA GLU A 114 7.63 -15.32 13.75
C GLU A 114 7.67 -13.82 13.45
N GLU A 115 7.07 -13.40 12.34
CA GLU A 115 7.05 -12.00 11.89
C GLU A 115 5.77 -11.25 12.32
N GLU A 116 4.85 -11.91 13.03
CA GLU A 116 3.49 -11.40 13.35
C GLU A 116 2.75 -10.78 12.15
N ALA A 117 3.02 -11.31 10.95
CA ALA A 117 2.55 -10.75 9.69
C ALA A 117 1.18 -11.30 9.28
N PHE A 118 0.73 -12.41 9.88
CA PHE A 118 -0.49 -13.10 9.46
C PHE A 118 -1.69 -12.77 10.35
N ARG A 119 -2.87 -12.74 9.73
CA ARG A 119 -4.15 -12.67 10.44
C ARG A 119 -4.90 -13.98 10.29
N TYR A 120 -5.08 -14.64 11.42
CA TYR A 120 -5.77 -15.92 11.53
C TYR A 120 -7.26 -15.70 11.72
N ARG A 121 -8.08 -16.49 11.02
CA ARG A 121 -9.52 -16.51 11.21
C ARG A 121 -9.98 -17.96 11.26
N PHE A 122 -10.38 -18.37 12.45
CA PHE A 122 -11.00 -19.67 12.69
C PHE A 122 -12.51 -19.55 12.49
N ASP A 123 -13.16 -20.65 12.11
CA ASP A 123 -14.64 -20.72 12.10
C ASP A 123 -15.18 -20.76 13.54
N GLU A 124 -14.46 -21.40 14.46
CA GLU A 124 -14.74 -21.47 15.89
C GLU A 124 -13.41 -21.29 16.65
N THR A 125 -13.40 -20.42 17.66
CA THR A 125 -12.16 -20.05 18.39
C THR A 125 -12.09 -20.71 19.76
N ASP A 126 -13.23 -20.80 20.45
CA ASP A 126 -13.35 -21.45 21.75
C ASP A 126 -13.95 -22.84 21.54
N ILE A 127 -13.23 -23.88 21.96
CA ILE A 127 -13.53 -25.27 21.65
C ILE A 127 -13.58 -26.07 22.94
N SER A 128 -14.68 -26.77 23.15
CA SER A 128 -14.81 -27.78 24.21
C SER A 128 -14.82 -29.18 23.59
N LEU A 129 -13.92 -30.06 24.05
CA LEU A 129 -13.84 -31.45 23.62
C LEU A 129 -14.10 -32.39 24.79
N VAL A 130 -14.99 -33.36 24.61
CA VAL A 130 -15.12 -34.47 25.55
C VAL A 130 -14.01 -35.52 25.34
N PRO A 131 -13.73 -36.41 26.31
CA PRO A 131 -12.77 -37.51 26.13
C PRO A 131 -13.07 -38.32 24.87
N GLY A 132 -12.05 -38.52 24.02
CA GLY A 132 -12.15 -39.27 22.77
C GLY A 132 -12.70 -38.46 21.58
N GLU A 133 -13.15 -37.21 21.79
CA GLU A 133 -13.69 -36.38 20.71
C GLU A 133 -12.58 -35.85 19.81
N THR A 134 -12.83 -35.88 18.50
CA THR A 134 -12.02 -35.19 17.49
C THR A 134 -12.87 -34.16 16.75
N ARG A 135 -12.38 -32.91 16.68
CA ARG A 135 -13.07 -31.82 16.00
C ARG A 135 -12.20 -31.21 14.91
N GLU A 136 -12.80 -31.01 13.74
CA GLU A 136 -12.18 -30.30 12.61
C GLU A 136 -12.65 -28.84 12.57
N ILE A 137 -11.70 -27.91 12.54
CA ILE A 137 -11.97 -26.47 12.50
C ILE A 137 -11.30 -25.87 11.28
N LYS A 138 -12.05 -25.10 10.50
CA LYS A 138 -11.47 -24.42 9.33
C LYS A 138 -10.70 -23.19 9.79
N LEU A 139 -9.49 -23.05 9.25
CA LEU A 139 -8.60 -21.93 9.47
C LEU A 139 -8.34 -21.21 8.14
N ARG A 140 -8.61 -19.91 8.12
CA ARG A 140 -8.30 -19.03 6.99
C ARG A 140 -7.28 -17.99 7.39
N ILE A 141 -6.12 -18.02 6.74
CA ILE A 141 -5.02 -17.09 6.98
C ILE A 141 -5.09 -15.96 5.94
N LYS A 142 -5.13 -14.73 6.42
CA LYS A 142 -4.94 -13.52 5.62
C LYS A 142 -3.52 -13.03 5.82
N ARG A 143 -2.90 -12.55 4.74
CA ARG A 143 -1.54 -12.03 4.72
C ARG A 143 -1.48 -10.70 3.97
N PRO A 144 -0.50 -9.84 4.23
CA PRO A 144 -0.24 -8.67 3.39
C PRO A 144 0.07 -9.09 1.95
N ARG A 145 -0.35 -8.24 1.01
CA ARG A 145 -0.18 -8.49 -0.43
C ARG A 145 1.24 -8.11 -0.85
N ARG A 146 2.04 -9.10 -1.23
CA ARG A 146 3.35 -8.89 -1.88
C ARG A 146 3.17 -8.76 -3.39
N TRP A 147 3.60 -7.62 -3.94
CA TRP A 147 3.47 -7.30 -5.35
C TRP A 147 4.57 -7.96 -6.19
N VAL A 148 5.82 -7.92 -5.71
CA VAL A 148 7.01 -8.42 -6.41
C VAL A 148 7.79 -9.38 -5.51
N GLY A 149 8.47 -10.36 -6.11
CA GLY A 149 9.43 -11.22 -5.44
C GLY A 149 9.40 -12.68 -5.91
N HIS A 150 9.93 -13.57 -5.07
CA HIS A 150 9.91 -15.01 -5.28
C HIS A 150 8.85 -15.68 -4.42
N THR A 151 8.39 -16.86 -4.86
CA THR A 151 7.52 -17.69 -4.03
C THR A 151 8.34 -18.23 -2.87
N HIS A 152 7.88 -18.01 -1.64
CA HIS A 152 8.49 -18.60 -0.44
C HIS A 152 7.40 -19.17 0.49
N THR A 153 7.82 -20.02 1.40
CA THR A 153 6.96 -20.62 2.43
C THR A 153 7.33 -20.04 3.78
N ALA A 154 6.33 -19.57 4.52
CA ALA A 154 6.51 -19.06 5.87
C ALA A 154 5.86 -20.02 6.89
N PRO A 155 6.58 -20.45 7.94
CA PRO A 155 6.00 -21.29 8.97
C PRO A 155 5.00 -20.50 9.83
N PHE A 156 3.99 -21.18 10.34
CA PHE A 156 3.10 -20.68 11.38
C PHE A 156 2.69 -21.82 12.30
N LYS A 157 2.28 -21.45 13.51
CA LYS A 157 1.77 -22.38 14.53
C LYS A 157 0.32 -22.05 14.87
N VAL A 158 -0.43 -23.07 15.24
CA VAL A 158 -1.72 -22.90 15.92
C VAL A 158 -1.54 -23.41 17.34
N ILE A 159 -1.85 -22.55 18.30
CA ILE A 159 -1.71 -22.80 19.74
C ILE A 159 -3.11 -22.93 20.30
N ALA A 160 -3.38 -24.02 21.02
CA ALA A 160 -4.62 -24.25 21.73
C ALA A 160 -4.40 -23.97 23.23
N THR A 161 -4.77 -22.78 23.68
CA THR A 161 -4.53 -22.34 25.06
C THR A 161 -5.64 -22.86 25.97
N PRO A 162 -5.35 -23.60 27.05
CA PRO A 162 -6.38 -24.11 27.96
C PRO A 162 -7.07 -22.95 28.69
N GLN A 163 -8.41 -22.98 28.75
CA GLN A 163 -9.21 -21.88 29.34
C GLN A 163 -9.37 -21.98 30.86
N HIS A 164 -9.55 -23.19 31.38
CA HIS A 164 -9.87 -23.43 32.80
C HIS A 164 -8.74 -24.10 33.58
N ARG A 165 -7.60 -24.32 32.93
CA ARG A 165 -6.50 -25.10 33.49
C ARG A 165 -5.15 -24.47 33.14
N SER A 166 -4.22 -24.52 34.07
CA SER A 166 -2.83 -24.12 33.84
C SER A 166 -2.05 -25.34 33.36
N GLY A 167 -1.64 -25.35 32.10
CA GLY A 167 -0.95 -26.47 31.47
C GLY A 167 -0.20 -26.05 30.21
N GLU A 168 0.58 -26.97 29.66
CA GLU A 168 1.24 -26.74 28.36
C GLU A 168 0.17 -26.64 27.26
N ALA A 169 0.26 -25.61 26.43
CA ALA A 169 -0.68 -25.41 25.33
C ALA A 169 -0.27 -26.30 24.15
N PRO A 170 -1.07 -27.31 23.76
CA PRO A 170 -0.75 -28.13 22.60
C PRO A 170 -0.73 -27.26 21.33
N GLN A 171 0.23 -27.54 20.46
CA GLN A 171 0.47 -26.74 19.26
C GLN A 171 0.67 -27.62 18.03
N GLY A 172 0.19 -27.13 16.89
CA GLY A 172 0.43 -27.71 15.57
C GLY A 172 1.18 -26.73 14.68
N GLU A 173 2.01 -27.24 13.77
CA GLU A 173 2.80 -26.42 12.84
C GLU A 173 2.46 -26.72 11.38
N ALA A 174 2.40 -25.66 10.57
CA ALA A 174 2.21 -25.77 9.13
C ALA A 174 2.89 -24.60 8.39
N GLN A 175 2.89 -24.65 7.07
CA GLN A 175 3.55 -23.66 6.22
C GLN A 175 2.57 -22.97 5.27
N LEU A 176 2.61 -21.63 5.28
CA LEU A 176 1.87 -20.79 4.36
C LEU A 176 2.69 -20.54 3.09
N GLN A 177 2.17 -20.93 1.94
CA GLN A 177 2.80 -20.65 0.65
C GLN A 177 2.44 -19.24 0.17
N ILE A 178 3.44 -18.36 0.13
CA ILE A 178 3.32 -16.96 -0.28
C ILE A 178 3.76 -16.85 -1.74
N ARG A 179 2.80 -16.66 -2.63
CA ARG A 179 3.03 -16.33 -4.05
C ARG A 179 2.86 -14.82 -4.27
N PRO A 180 3.83 -14.16 -4.91
CA PRO A 180 3.70 -12.77 -5.33
C PRO A 180 2.74 -12.66 -6.51
N VAL A 181 2.19 -11.45 -6.72
CA VAL A 181 1.25 -11.17 -7.82
C VAL A 181 1.99 -11.16 -9.14
N PHE A 182 3.12 -10.47 -9.19
CA PHE A 182 4.03 -10.45 -10.32
C PHE A 182 5.25 -11.30 -9.93
N GLY A 183 5.38 -12.46 -10.57
CA GLY A 183 6.60 -13.25 -10.44
C GLY A 183 7.78 -12.46 -11.01
N SER A 184 8.93 -12.54 -10.36
CA SER A 184 10.18 -11.93 -10.87
C SER A 184 10.51 -12.36 -12.31
N ALA A 185 9.99 -13.50 -12.76
CA ALA A 185 10.13 -14.00 -14.14
C ALA A 185 9.45 -13.12 -15.22
N ASN A 186 8.55 -12.20 -14.85
CA ASN A 186 7.84 -11.34 -15.83
C ASN A 186 8.62 -10.05 -16.17
N PHE A 187 9.64 -9.70 -15.38
CA PHE A 187 10.59 -8.64 -15.72
C PHE A 187 11.79 -9.25 -16.45
N SER A 188 11.53 -9.95 -17.55
CA SER A 188 12.63 -10.36 -18.43
C SER A 188 13.27 -9.11 -19.03
N PRO A 189 14.58 -9.09 -19.32
CA PRO A 189 15.21 -7.96 -20.00
C PRO A 189 14.47 -7.61 -21.31
N ALA A 190 13.82 -8.58 -21.95
CA ALA A 190 13.00 -8.39 -23.15
C ALA A 190 11.75 -7.52 -22.92
N THR A 191 11.04 -7.65 -21.78
CA THR A 191 9.86 -6.80 -21.51
C THR A 191 10.27 -5.35 -21.22
N ILE A 192 11.41 -5.15 -20.54
CA ILE A 192 11.98 -3.82 -20.33
C ILE A 192 12.42 -3.20 -21.67
N MET A 193 13.08 -3.97 -22.54
CA MET A 193 13.48 -3.54 -23.89
C MET A 193 12.27 -3.15 -24.74
N LEU A 194 11.17 -3.93 -24.71
CA LEU A 194 9.94 -3.62 -25.43
C LEU A 194 9.33 -2.29 -24.98
N VAL A 195 9.25 -2.06 -23.67
CA VAL A 195 8.71 -0.79 -23.13
C VAL A 195 9.59 0.39 -23.52
N LEU A 196 10.92 0.26 -23.41
CA LEU A 196 11.86 1.29 -23.86
C LEU A 196 11.76 1.57 -25.35
N LEU A 197 11.55 0.53 -26.17
CA LEU A 197 11.36 0.67 -27.62
C LEU A 197 10.05 1.38 -27.94
N VAL A 198 8.95 1.07 -27.26
CA VAL A 198 7.65 1.76 -27.44
C VAL A 198 7.76 3.23 -27.01
N VAL A 199 8.41 3.51 -25.87
CA VAL A 199 8.65 4.89 -25.40
C VAL A 199 9.57 5.63 -26.38
N GLY A 200 10.62 5.00 -26.90
CA GLY A 200 11.52 5.57 -27.89
C GLY A 200 10.83 5.88 -29.22
N ILE A 201 9.94 4.99 -29.68
CA ILE A 201 9.10 5.23 -30.87
C ILE A 201 8.16 6.41 -30.62
N GLY A 202 7.47 6.44 -29.48
CA GLY A 202 6.62 7.56 -29.10
C GLY A 202 7.39 8.88 -29.08
N ALA A 203 8.57 8.88 -28.45
CA ALA A 203 9.46 10.04 -28.45
C ALA A 203 9.87 10.44 -29.87
N TYR A 204 10.23 9.51 -30.75
CA TYR A 204 10.60 9.82 -32.14
C TYR A 204 9.46 10.44 -32.97
N PHE A 205 8.21 9.98 -32.76
CA PHE A 205 7.06 10.52 -33.47
C PHE A 205 6.59 11.86 -32.91
N PHE A 206 6.72 12.09 -31.59
CA PHE A 206 6.27 13.31 -30.92
C PHE A 206 7.41 14.31 -30.65
N TRP A 207 8.65 14.01 -31.05
CA TRP A 207 9.74 14.98 -30.98
C TRP A 207 9.43 16.11 -31.97
N PRO A 208 9.41 17.39 -31.53
CA PRO A 208 9.18 18.51 -32.42
C PRO A 208 10.27 18.49 -33.50
N ARG A 209 9.84 18.28 -34.75
CA ARG A 209 10.69 18.52 -35.91
C ARG A 209 10.63 20.01 -36.16
N ASP A 210 11.77 20.68 -36.08
CA ASP A 210 11.87 22.05 -36.53
C ASP A 210 11.68 22.03 -38.05
N ASP A 211 10.48 22.39 -38.50
CA ASP A 211 10.12 22.37 -39.93
C ASP A 211 10.83 23.46 -40.75
N GLY A 212 11.81 24.17 -40.16
CA GLY A 212 12.60 25.22 -40.84
C GLY A 212 11.78 26.42 -41.29
N ILE A 213 10.48 26.49 -40.98
CA ILE A 213 9.63 27.64 -41.23
C ILE A 213 9.78 28.60 -40.06
N GLY A 214 10.88 29.36 -40.06
CA GLY A 214 10.96 30.58 -39.27
C GLY A 214 9.87 31.57 -39.70
N PRO A 215 9.32 32.39 -38.80
CA PRO A 215 8.36 33.42 -39.18
C PRO A 215 9.03 34.37 -40.17
N ARG A 216 8.56 34.41 -41.43
CA ARG A 216 8.94 35.46 -42.37
C ARG A 216 8.26 36.74 -41.94
N SER A 217 8.85 37.47 -41.00
CA SER A 217 8.46 38.84 -40.70
C SER A 217 8.89 39.74 -41.87
N ALA A 218 7.99 40.61 -42.33
CA ALA A 218 8.30 41.63 -43.35
C ALA A 218 9.36 42.64 -42.87
N GLU A 219 9.66 42.61 -41.58
CA GLU A 219 10.58 43.46 -40.83
C GLU A 219 12.05 43.02 -41.00
N ALA A 220 12.30 41.76 -41.38
CA ALA A 220 13.65 41.25 -41.61
C ALA A 220 14.38 41.94 -42.77
N ALA A 221 13.65 42.60 -43.69
CA ALA A 221 14.24 43.39 -44.78
C ALA A 221 14.74 44.78 -44.33
N PHE A 222 14.41 45.21 -43.11
CA PHE A 222 14.71 46.53 -42.58
C PHE A 222 15.54 46.49 -41.30
N ASP A 223 16.06 45.31 -40.93
CA ASP A 223 17.00 45.14 -39.82
C ASP A 223 18.29 45.95 -40.13
N GLY A 224 18.50 47.04 -39.39
CA GLY A 224 19.64 47.95 -39.55
C GLY A 224 19.37 49.29 -40.28
N VAL A 225 18.13 49.59 -40.69
CA VAL A 225 17.79 50.92 -41.28
C VAL A 225 17.23 51.85 -40.20
N HIS A 226 18.09 52.67 -39.58
CA HIS A 226 17.64 53.72 -38.67
C HIS A 226 17.34 55.02 -39.42
N LEU A 227 16.05 55.38 -39.49
CA LEU A 227 15.54 56.59 -40.16
C LEU A 227 15.99 57.93 -39.53
N CYS A 228 16.86 57.90 -38.51
CA CYS A 228 17.27 59.07 -37.73
C CYS A 228 18.78 59.38 -37.78
N ASP A 229 19.57 58.71 -38.63
CA ASP A 229 20.94 59.17 -38.88
C ASP A 229 20.91 60.42 -39.77
N LYS A 230 20.94 61.58 -39.10
CA LYS A 230 21.35 62.85 -39.71
C LYS A 230 22.80 63.14 -39.33
N SER A 231 23.71 62.71 -40.19
CA SER A 231 24.89 63.51 -40.53
C SER A 231 24.87 63.75 -42.02
N SER A 232 24.64 64.99 -42.39
CA SER A 232 24.89 65.54 -43.71
C SER A 232 26.33 65.22 -44.11
N GLU A 233 26.51 64.20 -44.97
CA GLU A 233 27.61 64.07 -45.95
C GLU A 233 27.54 62.80 -46.83
N GLU A 234 26.58 61.89 -46.64
CA GLU A 234 26.46 60.68 -47.49
C GLU A 234 25.08 60.53 -48.19
N GLN A 235 24.55 61.63 -48.72
CA GLN A 235 23.37 61.63 -49.61
C GLN A 235 23.69 61.90 -51.09
N GLU A 236 24.96 61.91 -51.50
CA GLU A 236 25.34 62.13 -52.91
C GLU A 236 25.85 60.88 -53.66
N ALA A 237 25.88 59.70 -53.01
CA ALA A 237 26.34 58.45 -53.63
C ALA A 237 25.24 57.38 -53.83
N ALA A 238 24.04 57.56 -53.29
CA ALA A 238 22.91 56.63 -53.47
C ALA A 238 21.80 57.17 -54.38
N ALA A 239 21.95 58.37 -54.95
CA ALA A 239 21.03 58.95 -55.94
C ALA A 239 21.48 58.72 -57.40
N THR A 240 22.61 58.03 -57.63
CA THR A 240 23.21 57.84 -58.98
C THR A 240 23.49 56.37 -59.31
N ALA A 241 22.71 55.45 -58.75
CA ALA A 241 22.77 54.02 -59.08
C ALA A 241 21.38 53.39 -59.28
N THR A 242 20.42 54.19 -59.76
CA THR A 242 19.12 53.68 -60.21
C THR A 242 18.61 54.44 -61.44
N GLU A 243 19.49 54.62 -62.43
CA GLU A 243 19.10 54.83 -63.83
C GLU A 243 19.39 53.53 -64.60
N ALA A 244 18.60 52.48 -64.35
CA ALA A 244 18.45 51.34 -65.25
C ALA A 244 17.24 50.46 -64.86
N SER A 245 16.05 51.04 -64.69
CA SER A 245 14.82 50.27 -64.90
C SER A 245 13.61 51.18 -65.04
N ASP A 246 12.89 50.97 -66.15
CA ASP A 246 11.51 51.35 -66.44
C ASP A 246 11.16 52.83 -66.66
N ALA A 247 11.24 53.18 -67.94
CA ALA A 247 10.35 54.14 -68.56
C ALA A 247 8.95 53.53 -68.71
N ASN A 248 8.04 53.75 -67.75
CA ASN A 248 6.59 53.91 -68.01
C ASN A 248 5.81 54.17 -66.72
N GLN A 249 5.38 55.43 -66.47
CA GLN A 249 3.98 55.81 -66.25
C GLN A 249 3.85 57.22 -65.63
N PRO A 250 2.74 57.94 -65.91
CA PRO A 250 2.62 59.36 -65.61
C PRO A 250 1.96 59.66 -64.25
N GLY A 251 2.61 60.56 -63.51
CA GLY A 251 2.12 61.68 -62.67
C GLY A 251 0.87 61.56 -61.80
N GLU A 252 1.02 61.82 -60.49
CA GLU A 252 0.28 62.83 -59.68
C GLU A 252 0.78 62.88 -58.20
N PRO A 253 0.49 63.92 -57.39
CA PRO A 253 1.40 65.03 -57.10
C PRO A 253 2.12 64.94 -55.74
N GLY A 254 3.27 65.60 -55.68
CA GLY A 254 4.13 65.67 -54.50
C GLY A 254 3.53 66.42 -53.30
N PHE A 255 3.69 65.84 -52.12
CA PHE A 255 3.45 66.48 -50.84
C PHE A 255 4.70 67.29 -50.47
N GLN A 256 4.67 68.60 -50.70
CA GLN A 256 5.70 69.53 -50.23
C GLN A 256 5.59 69.64 -48.70
N GLY A 257 6.70 69.35 -48.02
CA GLY A 257 6.79 69.34 -46.56
C GLY A 257 6.29 70.64 -45.94
N ALA A 258 5.16 70.57 -45.24
CA ALA A 258 4.75 71.60 -44.31
C ALA A 258 5.69 71.51 -43.09
N VAL A 259 6.40 72.61 -42.85
CA VAL A 259 7.18 72.84 -41.64
C VAL A 259 6.21 72.82 -40.46
N SER A 260 6.11 71.69 -39.76
CA SER A 260 5.22 71.53 -38.62
C SER A 260 5.74 72.35 -37.46
N GLY A 261 5.11 73.50 -37.20
CA GLY A 261 5.32 74.36 -36.03
C GLY A 261 4.85 73.75 -34.71
N GLY A 262 5.03 72.43 -34.53
CA GLY A 262 4.81 71.77 -33.25
C GLY A 262 6.03 71.98 -32.34
N PRO A 263 5.85 72.29 -31.05
CA PRO A 263 6.98 72.49 -30.16
C PRO A 263 7.79 71.18 -30.00
N PHE A 264 9.11 71.29 -30.06
CA PHE A 264 10.00 70.23 -29.59
C PHE A 264 9.95 70.22 -28.06
N TYR A 265 9.44 69.14 -27.46
CA TYR A 265 9.32 69.04 -26.02
C TYR A 265 10.68 68.70 -25.40
N ALA A 266 11.27 69.68 -24.70
CA ALA A 266 12.28 69.46 -23.68
C ALA A 266 11.64 69.88 -22.34
N GLN A 267 11.45 68.94 -21.42
CA GLN A 267 10.77 69.22 -20.16
C GLN A 267 11.73 69.91 -19.18
N ASN A 268 11.48 71.19 -18.90
CA ASN A 268 12.18 71.97 -17.87
C ASN A 268 11.34 71.99 -16.57
N ASP A 269 11.47 70.94 -15.75
CA ASP A 269 10.89 70.89 -14.41
C ASP A 269 11.95 71.33 -13.35
N PRO A 270 11.65 72.30 -12.47
CA PRO A 270 12.59 72.78 -11.45
C PRO A 270 12.92 71.75 -10.34
N GLN A 271 12.22 70.61 -10.24
CA GLN A 271 12.57 69.51 -9.34
C GLN A 271 13.63 68.54 -9.91
N TRP A 272 13.98 68.65 -11.21
CA TRP A 272 14.86 67.72 -11.93
C TRP A 272 16.02 68.42 -12.64
N ALA A 273 16.33 69.63 -12.19
CA ALA A 273 17.05 70.67 -12.94
C ALA A 273 18.54 70.45 -13.23
N ASP A 274 19.08 69.22 -13.16
CA ASP A 274 20.49 68.94 -13.52
C ASP A 274 20.71 67.61 -14.27
N VAL A 275 19.65 66.86 -14.62
CA VAL A 275 19.78 65.53 -15.24
C VAL A 275 19.15 65.52 -16.64
N GLU A 276 19.98 65.74 -17.65
CA GLU A 276 19.65 65.52 -19.06
C GLU A 276 19.42 64.02 -19.30
N TYR A 277 18.17 63.58 -19.53
CA TYR A 277 17.89 62.17 -19.80
C TYR A 277 18.10 61.80 -21.28
N ALA A 278 18.81 60.69 -21.45
CA ALA A 278 19.10 59.87 -22.62
C ALA A 278 18.81 60.49 -24.00
N ARG A 279 19.88 61.02 -24.62
CA ARG A 279 19.95 61.14 -26.07
C ARG A 279 19.84 59.74 -26.68
N ALA A 280 19.38 59.62 -27.93
CA ALA A 280 19.35 58.36 -28.69
C ALA A 280 20.73 57.66 -28.88
N LYS A 281 21.80 58.19 -28.28
CA LYS A 281 23.16 57.65 -28.23
C LYS A 281 23.71 57.62 -26.79
N ASP A 282 22.87 57.33 -25.79
CA ASP A 282 23.33 57.05 -24.43
C ASP A 282 24.06 55.69 -24.41
N PRO A 283 25.34 55.61 -24.01
CA PRO A 283 26.08 54.35 -23.95
C PRO A 283 25.57 53.38 -22.87
N THR A 284 24.73 53.86 -21.94
CA THR A 284 24.23 53.10 -20.79
C THR A 284 22.92 52.38 -21.10
N PHE A 285 22.07 52.97 -21.95
CA PHE A 285 20.76 52.45 -22.31
C PHE A 285 20.63 52.56 -23.84
N GLY A 286 20.67 51.42 -24.53
CA GLY A 286 20.72 51.36 -25.99
C GLY A 286 19.55 52.06 -26.69
N PRO A 287 19.62 52.22 -28.02
CA PRO A 287 18.70 53.03 -28.83
C PRO A 287 17.22 52.62 -28.73
N ASP A 288 16.93 51.42 -28.21
CA ASP A 288 15.59 50.84 -28.10
C ASP A 288 15.01 50.85 -26.67
N TRP A 289 15.67 51.52 -25.71
CA TRP A 289 15.13 51.62 -24.36
C TRP A 289 14.04 52.69 -24.28
N CYS A 290 12.79 52.28 -24.43
CA CYS A 290 11.64 53.01 -23.88
C CYS A 290 11.28 52.39 -22.52
N GLY A 291 11.33 53.18 -21.46
CA GLY A 291 11.02 52.69 -20.12
C GLY A 291 9.57 52.18 -19.96
N SER A 292 9.19 51.73 -18.77
CA SER A 292 7.89 51.09 -18.51
C SER A 292 6.68 52.04 -18.54
N THR A 293 6.88 53.33 -18.82
CA THR A 293 5.81 54.34 -18.93
C THR A 293 5.97 55.15 -20.21
N ILE A 294 4.85 55.58 -20.80
CA ILE A 294 4.84 56.25 -22.11
C ILE A 294 5.63 57.58 -22.12
N ALA A 295 5.70 58.25 -20.97
CA ALA A 295 6.47 59.48 -20.76
C ALA A 295 7.99 59.27 -20.90
N GLN A 296 8.49 58.04 -20.77
CA GLN A 296 9.90 57.70 -20.88
C GLN A 296 10.36 57.45 -22.32
N CYS A 297 9.46 57.60 -23.30
CA CYS A 297 9.73 57.37 -24.72
C CYS A 297 9.64 58.69 -25.48
N GLY A 298 10.72 59.49 -25.46
CA GLY A 298 10.74 60.85 -26.02
C GLY A 298 10.35 60.92 -27.51
N CYS A 299 10.74 59.92 -28.31
CA CYS A 299 10.36 59.80 -29.71
C CYS A 299 8.85 59.51 -29.90
N ALA A 300 8.24 58.73 -29.01
CA ALA A 300 6.81 58.43 -29.06
C ALA A 300 5.96 59.66 -28.70
N MET A 301 6.34 60.42 -27.67
CA MET A 301 5.63 61.64 -27.29
C MET A 301 5.74 62.73 -28.36
N THR A 302 6.89 62.86 -29.02
CA THR A 302 7.07 63.80 -30.16
C THR A 302 6.21 63.38 -31.35
N SER A 303 6.06 62.09 -31.61
CA SER A 303 5.21 61.57 -32.69
C SER A 303 3.73 61.84 -32.42
N VAL A 304 3.26 61.60 -31.18
CA VAL A 304 1.88 61.90 -30.76
C VAL A 304 1.59 63.41 -30.86
N ALA A 305 2.52 64.26 -30.42
CA ALA A 305 2.34 65.71 -30.55
C ALA A 305 2.33 66.18 -32.02
N THR A 306 3.14 65.58 -32.88
CA THR A 306 3.14 65.89 -34.33
C THR A 306 1.81 65.48 -34.98
N VAL A 307 1.25 64.33 -34.58
CA VAL A 307 -0.08 63.89 -35.03
C VAL A 307 -1.16 64.87 -34.56
N LEU A 308 -1.14 65.30 -33.29
CA LEU A 308 -2.10 66.28 -32.77
C LEU A 308 -2.01 67.63 -33.52
N ALA A 309 -0.80 68.10 -33.79
CA ALA A 309 -0.57 69.29 -34.61
C ALA A 309 -1.09 69.12 -36.05
N LEU A 310 -0.98 67.92 -36.63
CA LEU A 310 -1.50 67.61 -37.97
C LEU A 310 -3.03 67.74 -38.05
N TYR A 311 -3.72 67.45 -36.94
CA TYR A 311 -5.16 67.66 -36.79
C TYR A 311 -5.54 69.06 -36.29
N SER A 312 -4.58 70.00 -36.24
CA SER A 312 -4.76 71.37 -35.72
C SER A 312 -5.31 71.43 -34.29
N LEU A 313 -5.08 70.38 -33.51
CA LEU A 313 -5.29 70.37 -32.07
C LEU A 313 -3.98 70.87 -31.49
N VAL A 314 -3.89 72.18 -31.23
CA VAL A 314 -2.69 72.83 -30.69
C VAL A 314 -2.94 73.43 -29.30
N GLU A 315 -4.20 73.52 -28.88
CA GLU A 315 -4.67 74.11 -27.62
C GLU A 315 -5.62 73.12 -26.91
N MET A 316 -5.54 73.06 -25.58
CA MET A 316 -6.52 72.37 -24.75
C MET A 316 -7.86 73.15 -24.75
N PRO A 317 -9.01 72.51 -24.41
CA PRO A 317 -10.32 73.17 -24.44
C PRO A 317 -10.48 74.40 -23.53
N ASP A 318 -9.53 74.61 -22.61
CA ASP A 318 -9.41 75.74 -21.69
C ASP A 318 -8.53 76.88 -22.23
N GLY A 319 -7.98 76.74 -23.45
CA GLY A 319 -7.16 77.75 -24.12
C GLY A 319 -5.69 77.78 -23.68
N ALA A 320 -5.21 76.76 -22.97
CA ALA A 320 -3.80 76.60 -22.66
C ALA A 320 -3.06 75.85 -23.80
N ASP A 321 -1.78 76.17 -23.99
CA ASP A 321 -0.88 75.43 -24.90
C ASP A 321 -0.86 73.94 -24.53
N LEU A 322 -0.80 73.06 -25.54
CA LEU A 322 -0.64 71.62 -25.29
C LEU A 322 0.65 71.33 -24.53
N SER A 323 0.52 70.96 -23.25
CA SER A 323 1.56 70.29 -22.48
C SER A 323 1.15 68.84 -22.21
N PRO A 324 2.09 67.89 -22.14
CA PRO A 324 1.85 66.66 -21.39
C PRO A 324 1.67 66.95 -19.90
#